data_AF-A0A916UDG8-F1
#
_entry.id   AF-A0A916UDG8-F1
#
_cell.length_a   1.000
_cell.length_b   1.000
_cell.length_c   1.000
_cell.angle_alpha   90.00
_cell.angle_beta   90.00
_cell.angle_gamma   90.00
#
_symmetry.space_group_name_H-M   'P 1'
#
loop_
_entity.id
_entity.type
_entity.pdbx_description
1 polymer ?
#
loop_
_entity_poly.entity_id
_entity_poly.type
_entity_poly.pdbx_seq_one_letter_code
_entity_poly.pdbx_strand_id
1 'polypeptide(L)'
;MSSAFDLVELRKRLGLKQADMAKHMGMGMRAYQDLEAEPARVLDRHQLLAEAVSLLVAQERRDPMLAAPRMRAAALDIAQMMRGE
;
A
#
# COMPACT_ATOMS: atom_id res chain seq x y z
N MET A 1 -7.62 19.31 6.75
CA MET A 1 -6.21 18.87 6.88
C MET A 1 -6.11 17.51 6.24
N SER A 2 -5.31 17.34 5.17
CA SER A 2 -5.01 16.00 4.68
C SER A 2 -4.20 15.31 5.77
N SER A 3 -4.71 14.22 6.35
CA SER A 3 -3.90 13.42 7.27
C SER A 3 -2.70 12.90 6.48
N ALA A 4 -1.48 13.24 6.91
CA ALA A 4 -0.28 12.70 6.28
C ALA A 4 -0.37 11.18 6.23
N PHE A 5 -0.08 10.58 5.08
CA PHE A 5 -0.14 9.13 4.91
C PHE A 5 0.91 8.46 5.79
N ASP A 6 0.46 7.58 6.69
CA ASP A 6 1.36 6.83 7.57
C ASP A 6 1.81 5.51 6.92
N LEU A 7 3.01 5.55 6.34
CA LEU A 7 3.68 4.40 5.74
C LEU A 7 3.99 3.29 6.76
N VAL A 8 4.31 3.67 8.00
CA VAL A 8 4.68 2.74 9.08
C VAL A 8 3.45 1.97 9.53
N GLU A 9 2.33 2.67 9.73
CA GLU A 9 1.05 2.07 10.09
C GLU A 9 0.63 1.04 9.06
N LEU A 10 0.62 1.42 7.77
CA LEU A 10 0.25 0.50 6.70
C LEU A 10 1.15 -0.73 6.67
N ARG A 11 2.48 -0.56 6.72
CA ARG A 11 3.41 -1.69 6.70
C ARG A 11 3.18 -2.63 7.87
N LYS A 12 3.00 -2.10 9.08
CA LYS A 12 2.73 -2.89 10.28
C LYS A 12 1.41 -3.65 10.16
N ARG A 13 0.36 -3.01 9.64
CA ARG A 13 -0.94 -3.66 9.37
C ARG A 13 -0.80 -4.82 8.37
N LEU A 14 0.06 -4.68 7.37
CA LEU A 14 0.39 -5.74 6.42
C LEU A 14 1.32 -6.82 7.02
N GLY A 15 1.85 -6.64 8.22
CA GLY A 15 2.78 -7.58 8.85
C GLY A 15 4.10 -7.72 8.10
N LEU A 16 4.52 -6.69 7.37
CA LEU A 16 5.75 -6.70 6.57
C LEU A 16 6.94 -6.12 7.35
N LYS A 17 8.12 -6.67 7.11
CA LYS A 17 9.37 -6.01 7.51
C LYS A 17 9.66 -4.83 6.57
N GLN A 18 10.47 -3.88 7.02
CA GLN A 18 10.86 -2.74 6.18
C GLN A 18 11.48 -3.19 4.84
N ALA A 19 12.30 -4.25 4.87
CA ALA A 19 12.95 -4.79 3.67
C ALA A 19 11.95 -5.37 2.66
N ASP A 20 10.91 -6.06 3.16
CA ASP A 20 9.88 -6.64 2.30
C ASP A 20 9.06 -5.51 1.65
N MET A 21 8.65 -4.52 2.44
CA MET A 21 7.91 -3.37 1.92
C MET A 21 8.71 -2.58 0.89
N ALA A 22 10.00 -2.30 1.16
CA ALA A 22 10.89 -1.64 0.21
C ALA A 22 10.99 -2.41 -1.12
N LYS A 23 11.15 -3.73 -1.04
CA LYS A 23 11.17 -4.62 -2.20
C LYS A 23 9.85 -4.56 -2.99
N HIS A 24 8.71 -4.67 -2.32
CA HIS A 24 7.40 -4.59 -2.96
C HIS A 24 7.12 -3.22 -3.60
N MET A 25 7.65 -2.14 -2.99
CA MET A 25 7.56 -0.78 -3.56
C MET A 25 8.60 -0.52 -4.66
N GLY A 26 9.49 -1.46 -4.96
CA GLY A 26 10.51 -1.33 -5.99
C GLY A 26 11.58 -0.28 -5.68
N MET A 27 11.91 -0.07 -4.40
CA MET A 27 12.89 0.93 -3.96
C MET A 27 13.97 0.36 -3.04
N GLY A 28 15.10 1.06 -2.95
CA GLY A 28 16.19 0.69 -2.05
C GLY A 28 15.78 0.80 -0.57
N MET A 29 16.31 -0.11 0.26
CA MET A 29 16.00 -0.18 1.70
C MET A 29 16.22 1.14 2.43
N ARG A 30 17.35 1.82 2.17
CA ARG A 30 17.66 3.12 2.79
C ARG A 30 16.63 4.19 2.42
N ALA A 31 16.26 4.27 1.15
CA ALA A 31 15.25 5.23 0.68
C ALA A 31 13.89 4.98 1.35
N TYR A 32 13.51 3.70 1.53
CA TYR A 32 12.31 3.36 2.27
C TYR A 32 12.39 3.76 3.75
N GLN A 33 13.52 3.50 4.42
CA GLN A 33 13.74 3.89 5.81
C GLN A 33 13.67 5.42 6.00
N ASP A 34 14.22 6.20 5.06
CA ASP A 34 14.13 7.66 5.08
C ASP A 34 12.66 8.13 4.99
N LEU A 35 11.84 7.47 4.16
CA LEU A 35 10.41 7.79 4.06
C LEU A 35 9.63 7.46 5.34
N GLU A 36 9.97 6.37 6.03
CA GLU A 36 9.35 6.04 7.32
C GLU A 36 9.78 6.99 8.44
N ALA A 37 11.04 7.45 8.41
CA ALA A 37 11.57 8.38 9.41
C ALA A 37 11.04 9.81 9.22
N GLU A 38 10.71 10.20 7.98
CA GLU A 38 10.29 11.55 7.63
C GLU A 38 8.97 11.54 6.84
N PRO A 39 7.80 11.39 7.51
CA PRO A 39 6.50 11.32 6.86
C PRO A 39 6.18 12.51 5.95
N ALA A 40 6.77 13.69 6.21
CA ALA A 40 6.63 14.88 5.38
C ALA A 40 7.21 14.73 3.95
N ARG A 41 8.10 13.75 3.72
CA ARG A 41 8.66 13.43 2.40
C ARG A 41 7.87 12.38 1.62
N VAL A 42 6.79 11.89 2.21
CA VAL A 42 5.90 10.93 1.57
C VAL A 42 5.03 11.65 0.55
N LEU A 43 5.49 11.64 -0.69
CA LEU A 43 4.76 12.15 -1.85
C LEU A 43 3.68 11.15 -2.31
N ASP A 44 2.70 11.64 -3.07
CA ASP A 44 1.56 10.86 -3.57
C ASP A 44 1.97 9.58 -4.30
N ARG A 45 3.08 9.60 -5.05
CA ARG A 45 3.60 8.40 -5.73
C ARG A 45 4.02 7.29 -4.75
N HIS A 46 4.55 7.65 -3.57
CA HIS A 46 4.96 6.68 -2.55
C HIS A 46 3.72 6.09 -1.89
N GLN A 47 2.73 6.92 -1.61
CA GLN A 47 1.41 6.48 -1.15
C GLN A 47 0.76 5.55 -2.20
N LEU A 48 0.83 5.88 -3.49
CA LEU A 48 0.34 5.03 -4.59
C LEU A 48 0.96 3.64 -4.60
N LEU A 49 2.28 3.59 -4.56
CA LEU A 49 3.01 2.34 -4.48
C LEU A 49 2.66 1.55 -3.22
N ALA A 50 2.63 2.19 -2.05
CA ALA A 50 2.34 1.50 -0.79
C ALA A 50 0.93 0.90 -0.76
N GLU A 51 -0.06 1.61 -1.27
CA GLU A 51 -1.42 1.08 -1.36
C GLU A 51 -1.51 -0.03 -2.43
N ALA A 52 -0.77 0.05 -3.54
CA ALA A 52 -0.68 -1.06 -4.49
C ALA A 52 -0.06 -2.31 -3.85
N VAL A 53 0.96 -2.17 -3.01
CA VAL A 53 1.50 -3.29 -2.21
C VAL A 53 0.42 -3.91 -1.32
N SER A 54 -0.41 -3.08 -0.68
CA SER A 54 -1.50 -3.60 0.15
C SER A 54 -2.51 -4.46 -0.63
N LEU A 55 -2.75 -4.13 -1.91
CA LEU A 55 -3.60 -4.94 -2.80
C LEU A 55 -2.93 -6.29 -3.12
N LEU A 56 -1.64 -6.29 -3.43
CA LEU A 56 -0.89 -7.52 -3.70
C LEU A 56 -0.87 -8.45 -2.48
N VAL A 57 -0.60 -7.91 -1.30
CA VAL A 57 -0.60 -8.69 -0.05
C VAL A 57 -2.00 -9.24 0.25
N ALA A 58 -3.06 -8.44 0.02
CA ALA A 58 -4.44 -8.88 0.17
C ALA A 58 -4.77 -10.07 -0.76
N GLN A 59 -4.33 -10.00 -2.01
CA GLN A 59 -4.50 -11.08 -3.00
C GLN A 59 -3.73 -12.34 -2.58
N GLU A 60 -2.45 -12.21 -2.21
CA GLU A 60 -1.60 -13.32 -1.77
C GLU A 60 -2.18 -14.04 -0.55
N ARG A 61 -2.72 -13.29 0.41
CA ARG A 61 -3.26 -13.84 1.67
C ARG A 61 -4.74 -14.16 1.61
N ARG A 62 -5.40 -13.91 0.48
CA ARG A 62 -6.86 -14.05 0.31
C ARG A 62 -7.66 -13.30 1.37
N ASP A 63 -7.16 -12.14 1.80
CA ASP A 63 -7.81 -11.26 2.75
C ASP A 63 -8.00 -9.86 2.14
N PRO A 64 -9.18 -9.56 1.57
CA PRO A 64 -9.43 -8.27 0.95
C PRO A 64 -9.34 -7.11 1.95
N MET A 65 -9.48 -7.32 3.27
CA MET A 65 -9.46 -6.24 4.25
C MET A 65 -8.07 -5.62 4.44
N LEU A 66 -7.01 -6.30 4.00
CA LEU A 66 -5.64 -5.78 4.03
C LEU A 66 -5.41 -4.66 3.00
N ALA A 67 -6.09 -4.73 1.87
CA ALA A 67 -5.97 -3.73 0.81
C ALA A 67 -6.50 -2.38 1.28
N ALA A 68 -5.81 -1.30 0.90
CA ALA A 68 -6.22 0.06 1.20
C ALA A 68 -7.62 0.35 0.63
N PRO A 69 -8.44 1.20 1.29
CA PRO A 69 -9.83 1.42 0.91
C PRO A 69 -10.01 1.78 -0.57
N ARG A 70 -9.17 2.67 -1.11
CA ARG A 70 -9.24 3.06 -2.53
C ARG A 70 -8.91 1.91 -3.48
N MET A 71 -8.00 1.02 -3.08
CA MET A 71 -7.60 -0.15 -3.88
C MET A 71 -8.68 -1.21 -3.88
N ARG A 72 -9.36 -1.40 -2.75
CA ARG A 72 -10.54 -2.29 -2.66
C ARG A 72 -11.68 -1.78 -3.52
N ALA A 73 -11.99 -0.49 -3.46
CA ALA A 73 -13.03 0.11 -4.29
C ALA A 73 -12.72 -0.08 -5.78
N ALA A 74 -11.52 0.30 -6.22
CA ALA A 74 -11.10 0.12 -7.61
C ALA A 74 -11.14 -1.36 -8.06
N ALA A 75 -10.70 -2.30 -7.21
CA ALA A 75 -10.76 -3.72 -7.52
C ALA A 75 -12.20 -4.25 -7.63
N LEU A 76 -13.13 -3.76 -6.79
CA LEU A 76 -14.54 -4.11 -6.85
C LEU A 76 -15.19 -3.58 -8.13
N ASP A 77 -14.94 -2.32 -8.48
CA ASP A 77 -15.49 -1.68 -9.69
C ASP A 77 -15.05 -2.46 -10.94
N ILE A 78 -13.77 -2.81 -11.06
CA ILE A 78 -13.27 -3.65 -12.16
C ILE A 78 -13.92 -5.03 -12.14
N ALA A 79 -14.07 -5.64 -10.96
CA ALA A 79 -14.68 -6.97 -10.86
C ALA A 79 -16.17 -6.96 -11.26
N GLN A 80 -16.90 -5.88 -10.99
CA GLN A 80 -18.29 -5.70 -11.47
C GLN A 80 -18.33 -5.59 -13.00
N MET A 81 -17.46 -4.76 -13.60
CA MET A 81 -17.35 -4.65 -15.05
C MET A 81 -17.06 -6.00 -15.72
N MET A 82 -16.22 -6.84 -15.10
CA MET A 82 -15.91 -8.18 -15.60
C MET A 82 -17.07 -9.17 -15.46
N ARG A 83 -17.94 -9.01 -14.46
CA ARG A 83 -19.14 -9.85 -14.28
C ARG A 83 -20.32 -9.41 -15.15
N GLY A 84 -20.24 -8.23 -15.76
CA GLY A 84 -21.33 -7.65 -16.55
C GLY A 84 -22.48 -7.11 -15.71
N GLU A 85 -22.18 -6.69 -14.47
CA GLU A 85 -23.11 -6.05 -13.53
C GLU A 85 -23.05 -4.52 -13.63
#